data_AF-X1VAD2-F1
#
_entry.id   AF-X1VAD2-F1
#
_cell.length_a   1.000
_cell.length_b   1.000
_cell.length_c   1.000
_cell.angle_alpha   90.00
_cell.angle_beta   90.00
_cell.angle_gamma   90.00
#
_symmetry.space_group_name_H-M   'P 1'
#
loop_
_entity.id
_entity.type
_entity.pdbx_description
1 polymer ?
#
loop_
_entity_poly.entity_id
_entity_poly.type
_entity_poly.pdbx_seq_one_letter_code
_entity_poly.pdbx_strand_id
1 'polypeptide(L)' 'GLNSPLTTFHGFSINVNNDLKYFDNIIACGLKDYPQTSIKKILSKTIPIYDVKEQLLDSFGNIFKIPVLRII' A
#
# COMPACT_ATOMS: atom_id res chain seq x y z
N GLY A 1 12.90 -24.29 -5.91
CA GLY A 1 12.88 -23.59 -4.61
C GLY A 1 12.67 -22.12 -4.87
N LEU A 2 11.85 -21.44 -4.07
CA LEU A 2 11.33 -20.09 -4.33
C LEU A 2 12.39 -18.98 -4.55
N ASN A 3 13.68 -19.24 -4.29
CA ASN A 3 14.75 -18.26 -4.47
C ASN A 3 15.36 -18.32 -5.87
N SER A 4 14.57 -17.95 -6.89
CA SER A 4 15.09 -17.63 -8.22
C SER A 4 15.47 -16.14 -8.28
N PRO A 5 16.61 -15.74 -8.88
CA PRO A 5 16.98 -14.33 -9.04
C PRO A 5 15.98 -13.52 -9.88
N LEU A 6 15.04 -14.18 -10.55
CA LEU A 6 14.00 -13.55 -11.38
C LEU A 6 12.66 -13.35 -10.64
N THR A 7 12.59 -13.65 -9.34
CA THR A 7 11.38 -13.49 -8.53
C THR A 7 11.54 -12.34 -7.54
N THR A 8 10.57 -11.43 -7.52
CA THR A 8 10.55 -10.29 -6.59
C THR A 8 9.94 -10.69 -5.25
N PHE A 9 10.50 -10.15 -4.15
CA PHE A 9 10.00 -10.31 -2.78
C PHE A 9 9.76 -8.94 -2.13
N HIS A 10 9.14 -8.95 -0.94
CA HIS A 10 8.59 -7.77 -0.26
C HIS A 10 7.40 -7.19 -1.02
N GLY A 11 7.41 -5.90 -1.33
CA GLY A 11 6.30 -5.21 -1.95
C GLY A 11 6.25 -3.75 -1.53
N PHE A 12 5.04 -3.24 -1.39
CA PHE A 12 4.78 -1.86 -1.00
C PHE A 12 3.81 -1.82 0.20
N SER A 13 3.74 -0.66 0.85
CA SER A 13 2.78 -0.38 1.91
C SER A 13 1.94 0.83 1.54
N ILE A 14 0.62 0.73 1.68
CA ILE A 14 -0.32 1.86 1.49
C ILE A 14 -0.88 2.25 2.84
N ASN A 15 -0.70 3.51 3.23
CA ASN A 15 -1.33 4.06 4.43
C ASN A 15 -2.81 4.32 4.18
N VAL A 16 -3.70 3.50 4.76
CA VAL A 16 -5.16 3.63 4.56
C VAL A 16 -5.77 4.46 5.70
N ASN A 17 -5.90 3.87 6.88
CA ASN A 17 -6.45 4.51 8.08
C ASN A 17 -5.42 4.68 9.21
N ASN A 18 -4.15 4.40 8.91
CA ASN A 18 -3.05 4.37 9.88
C ASN A 18 -2.99 5.68 10.69
N ASP A 19 -2.65 5.55 11.97
CA ASP A 19 -2.19 6.70 12.76
C ASP A 19 -0.80 7.10 12.28
N LEU A 20 -0.67 8.31 11.77
CA LEU A 20 0.58 8.78 11.18
C LEU A 20 1.59 9.24 12.24
N LYS A 21 1.17 9.39 13.51
CA LYS A 21 2.08 9.75 14.62
C LYS A 21 3.19 8.72 14.85
N TYR A 22 2.98 7.47 14.42
CA TYR A 22 4.02 6.44 14.51
C TYR A 22 5.24 6.75 13.65
N PHE A 23 5.08 7.51 12.55
CA PHE A 23 6.21 7.93 11.72
C PHE A 23 7.09 8.99 12.39
N ASP A 24 6.56 9.74 13.36
CA ASP A 24 7.33 10.75 14.10
C ASP A 24 8.48 10.12 14.91
N ASN A 25 8.36 8.83 15.23
CA ASN A 25 9.38 8.05 15.94
C ASN A 25 10.43 7.43 15.02
N ILE A 26 10.34 7.64 13.70
CA ILE A 26 11.23 7.04 12.70
C ILE A 26 11.90 8.15 11.89
N ILE A 27 13.23 8.24 11.97
CA ILE A 27 14.00 9.19 11.16
C ILE A 27 14.42 8.52 9.86
N ALA A 28 13.66 8.74 8.80
CA ALA A 28 14.08 8.35 7.45
C ALA A 28 15.18 9.30 6.94
N CYS A 29 16.32 8.75 6.53
CA CYS A 29 17.38 9.54 5.91
C CYS A 29 16.89 10.11 4.56
N GLY A 30 17.07 11.42 4.34
CA GLY A 30 16.76 12.09 3.07
C GLY A 30 15.29 12.45 2.82
N LEU A 31 14.37 12.17 3.75
CA LEU A 31 12.93 12.45 3.58
C LEU A 31 12.32 13.33 4.68
N LYS A 32 13.15 14.05 5.44
CA LYS A 32 12.69 14.90 6.57
C LYS A 32 11.66 15.95 6.16
N ASP A 33 11.75 16.45 4.94
CA ASP A 33 10.88 17.53 4.46
C ASP A 33 9.56 17.03 3.83
N TYR A 34 9.36 15.70 3.74
CA TYR A 34 8.19 15.09 3.12
C TYR A 34 7.33 14.36 4.17
N PRO A 35 6.29 15.01 4.72
CA PRO A 35 5.45 14.41 5.72
C PRO A 35 4.63 13.25 5.13
N GLN A 36 4.44 12.21 5.94
CA GLN A 36 3.62 11.07 5.56
C GLN A 36 2.12 11.44 5.50
N THR A 37 1.38 10.71 4.67
CA THR A 37 -0.08 10.86 4.54
C THR A 37 -0.76 9.49 4.50
N SER A 38 -2.09 9.50 4.55
CA SER A 38 -2.95 8.32 4.41
C SER A 38 -4.19 8.67 3.61
N ILE A 39 -4.87 7.65 3.04
CA ILE A 39 -6.13 7.85 2.34
C ILE A 39 -7.16 8.53 3.27
N LYS A 40 -7.21 8.12 4.54
CA LYS A 40 -8.05 8.74 5.57
C LYS A 40 -7.77 10.24 5.73
N LYS A 41 -6.49 10.64 5.75
CA LYS A 41 -6.11 12.05 5.89
C LYS A 41 -6.50 12.87 4.67
N ILE A 42 -6.30 12.34 3.47
CA ILE A 42 -6.63 13.02 2.21
C ILE A 42 -8.16 13.20 2.07
N LEU A 43 -8.93 12.14 2.34
CA LEU A 43 -10.38 12.14 2.17
C LEU A 43 -11.15 12.59 3.42
N SER A 44 -10.45 12.88 4.52
CA SER A 44 -11.01 13.26 5.82
C SER A 44 -12.07 12.27 6.36
N LYS A 45 -11.95 10.98 6.06
CA LYS A 45 -12.86 9.92 6.53
C LYS A 45 -12.18 8.57 6.63
N THR A 46 -12.64 7.72 7.54
CA THR A 46 -12.18 6.32 7.62
C THR A 46 -12.67 5.55 6.39
N ILE A 47 -11.78 4.74 5.81
CA ILE A 47 -12.05 3.97 4.60
C ILE A 47 -12.14 2.48 4.93
N PRO A 48 -13.17 1.74 4.49
CA PRO A 48 -13.18 0.29 4.62
C PRO A 48 -11.96 -0.31 3.91
N ILE A 49 -11.19 -1.14 4.62
CA ILE A 49 -9.97 -1.75 4.03
C ILE A 49 -10.29 -2.67 2.86
N TYR A 50 -11.50 -3.25 2.87
CA TYR A 50 -12.02 -4.08 1.78
C TYR A 50 -12.06 -3.31 0.45
N ASP A 51 -12.62 -2.09 0.45
CA ASP A 51 -12.73 -1.27 -0.77
C ASP A 51 -11.35 -0.94 -1.36
N VAL A 52 -10.35 -0.70 -0.50
CA VAL A 52 -8.97 -0.45 -0.94
C VAL A 52 -8.35 -1.70 -1.53
N LYS A 53 -8.58 -2.87 -0.92
CA LYS A 53 -8.10 -4.16 -1.44
C LYS A 53 -8.69 -4.44 -2.83
N GLU A 54 -9.98 -4.22 -3.02
CA GLU A 54 -10.64 -4.43 -4.32
C GLU A 54 -10.07 -3.50 -5.41
N GLN A 55 -9.92 -2.21 -5.11
CA GLN A 55 -9.30 -1.27 -6.06
C GLN A 55 -7.85 -1.61 -6.37
N LEU A 56 -7.10 -2.10 -5.38
CA LEU A 56 -5.72 -2.53 -5.57
C LEU A 56 -5.65 -3.75 -6.50
N LEU A 57 -6.50 -4.75 -6.28
CA LEU A 57 -6.58 -5.94 -7.12
C LEU A 57 -6.89 -5.58 -8.57
N ASP A 58 -7.91 -4.76 -8.80
CA ASP A 58 -8.28 -4.31 -10.15
C ASP A 58 -7.14 -3.52 -10.82
N SER A 59 -6.50 -2.60 -10.08
CA SER A 59 -5.36 -1.81 -10.58
C SER A 59 -4.18 -2.71 -10.95
N PHE A 60 -3.88 -3.70 -10.12
CA PHE A 60 -2.79 -4.63 -10.37
C PHE A 60 -3.06 -5.49 -11.60
N GLY A 61 -4.25 -6.09 -11.71
CA GLY A 61 -4.66 -6.84 -12.90
C GLY A 61 -4.61 -6.01 -14.18
N ASN A 62 -5.04 -4.75 -14.11
CA ASN A 62 -5.03 -3.82 -15.24
C ASN A 62 -3.63 -3.40 -15.67
N ILE A 63 -2.70 -3.18 -14.74
CA ILE A 63 -1.31 -2.78 -15.04
C ILE A 63 -0.53 -3.96 -15.61
N PHE A 64 -0.61 -5.12 -14.96
CA PHE A 64 0.15 -6.31 -15.33
C PHE A 64 -0.51 -7.14 -16.45
N LYS A 65 -1.74 -6.78 -16.84
CA LYS A 65 -2.53 -7.49 -17.87
C LYS A 65 -2.75 -8.96 -17.53
N ILE A 66 -3.07 -9.23 -16.27
CA ILE A 66 -3.35 -10.58 -15.76
C ILE A 66 -4.75 -10.66 -15.15
N PRO A 67 -5.42 -11.82 -15.26
CA PRO A 67 -6.68 -12.04 -14.55
C PRO A 67 -6.43 -12.09 -13.04
N VAL A 68 -7.36 -11.52 -12.28
CA VAL A 68 -7.33 -11.57 -10.82
C VAL A 68 -8.45 -12.47 -10.33
N LEU A 69 -8.09 -13.50 -9.57
CA LEU A 69 -9.04 -14.41 -8.94
C LEU A 69 -9.33 -13.95 -7.51
N ARG A 70 -10.61 -13.85 -7.17
CA ARG A 70 -11.09 -13.57 -5.81
C ARG A 70 -11.50 -14.88 -5.16
N ILE A 71 -10.77 -15.27 -4.12
CA ILE A 71 -11.08 -16.44 -3.32
C ILE A 71 -11.70 -15.91 -2.02
N ILE A 72 -12.90 -16.40 -1.72
CA ILE A 72 -13.71 -16.01 -0.55
C ILE A 72 -13.17 -16.70 0.70
#